data_AF-A0A0M2HQL0-F1
#
_entry.id   AF-A0A0M2HQL0-F1
#
_cell.length_a   1.000
_cell.length_b   1.000
_cell.length_c   1.000
_cell.angle_alpha   90.00
_cell.angle_beta   90.00
_cell.angle_gamma   90.00
#
_symmetry.space_group_name_H-M   'P 1'
#
loop_
_entity.id
_entity.type
_entity.pdbx_description
1 polymer ?
#
loop_
_entity_poly.entity_id
_entity_poly.type
_entity_poly.pdbx_seq_one_letter_code
_entity_poly.pdbx_strand_id
1 'polypeptide(L)'
;MSDDNHTLPYPAPSGDHETLVIPGEQKADAAPRPRRRRRWPWVLLIVALVIAALAVASELLARALLPGIVRGIVIEQLDLPADQQLDVDASGILIPQLISGRLDSLHLSTDAVTLQGITGAVDVTATGIPLQGGELAGADGTIRIDESQFTTLLASSDLPVDSVSFDAPDATVAGSVNVLGLAVPISLTLTPGVAEGDVELTPVRLTVGGLAVDASQVGSSLGSVGERLTEPQRICIADQLPAGLTLTGLAIEGSEAVIDIDVNGAIATDPALLEKGVCPGR
;
A
#
# COMPACT_ATOMS: atom_id res chain seq x y z
N MET A 1 -23.40 -48.16 -67.92
CA MET A 1 -24.52 -48.98 -67.39
C MET A 1 -25.80 -48.33 -67.86
N SER A 2 -26.52 -48.96 -68.78
CA SER A 2 -27.86 -48.52 -69.22
C SER A 2 -28.90 -49.06 -68.26
N ASP A 3 -29.74 -48.17 -67.73
CA ASP A 3 -30.93 -48.50 -66.95
C ASP A 3 -32.09 -48.81 -67.91
N ASP A 4 -32.34 -50.09 -68.15
CA ASP A 4 -33.56 -50.59 -68.80
C ASP A 4 -34.50 -51.11 -67.72
N ASN A 5 -35.52 -50.33 -67.35
CA ASN A 5 -36.65 -50.86 -66.60
C ASN A 5 -37.96 -50.36 -67.20
N HIS A 6 -38.58 -51.23 -67.99
CA HIS A 6 -39.90 -51.03 -68.59
C HIS A 6 -40.99 -51.06 -67.51
N THR A 7 -41.81 -50.01 -67.44
CA THR A 7 -43.00 -49.98 -66.60
C THR A 7 -44.12 -50.82 -67.23
N LEU A 8 -44.65 -51.78 -66.47
CA LEU A 8 -45.84 -52.56 -66.84
C LEU A 8 -47.11 -51.70 -66.71
N PRO A 9 -48.16 -51.94 -67.53
CA PRO A 9 -49.41 -51.19 -67.44
C PRO A 9 -50.17 -51.51 -66.15
N TYR A 10 -50.78 -50.48 -65.55
CA TYR A 10 -51.67 -50.64 -64.40
C TYR A 10 -52.91 -51.48 -64.76
N PRO A 11 -53.30 -52.48 -63.96
CA PRO A 11 -54.56 -53.19 -64.15
C PRO A 11 -55.77 -52.29 -63.81
N ALA A 12 -56.85 -52.47 -64.56
CA ALA A 12 -58.11 -51.75 -64.37
C ALA A 12 -58.76 -52.07 -63.01
N PRO A 13 -59.46 -51.11 -62.37
CA PRO A 13 -60.07 -51.32 -61.07
C PRO A 13 -61.23 -52.32 -61.17
N SER A 14 -61.07 -53.50 -60.58
CA SER A 14 -62.16 -54.44 -60.30
C SER A 14 -63.04 -53.90 -59.17
N GLY A 15 -64.35 -53.99 -59.36
CA GLY A 15 -65.37 -53.36 -58.51
C GLY A 15 -65.50 -53.89 -57.08
N ASP A 16 -66.17 -53.05 -56.28
CA ASP A 16 -66.84 -53.31 -55.01
C ASP A 16 -66.07 -54.12 -53.97
N HIS A 17 -65.14 -53.44 -53.30
CA HIS A 17 -64.69 -53.86 -51.98
C HIS A 17 -65.71 -53.39 -50.94
N GLU A 18 -66.29 -54.35 -50.22
CA GLU A 18 -67.06 -54.11 -49.00
C GLU A 18 -66.19 -53.27 -48.05
N THR A 19 -66.66 -52.07 -47.74
CA THR A 19 -65.96 -51.16 -46.83
C THR A 19 -66.00 -51.75 -45.44
N LEU A 20 -64.92 -52.45 -45.07
CA LEU A 20 -64.61 -52.74 -43.68
C LEU A 20 -64.54 -51.40 -42.95
N VAL A 21 -65.58 -51.11 -42.17
CA VAL A 21 -65.58 -50.02 -41.20
C VAL A 21 -64.49 -50.36 -40.20
N ILE A 22 -63.30 -49.79 -40.40
CA ILE A 22 -62.27 -49.73 -39.38
C ILE A 22 -62.95 -49.06 -38.18
N PRO A 23 -63.04 -49.70 -37.00
CA PRO A 23 -63.57 -49.05 -35.81
C PRO A 23 -62.80 -47.76 -35.68
N GLY A 24 -63.53 -46.63 -35.77
CA GLY A 24 -62.93 -45.31 -35.90
C GLY A 24 -61.75 -45.22 -34.98
N GLU A 25 -60.59 -44.86 -35.52
CA GLU A 25 -59.47 -44.44 -34.72
C GLU A 25 -60.07 -43.50 -33.68
N GLN A 26 -60.14 -43.98 -32.43
CA GLN A 26 -60.19 -43.10 -31.31
C GLN A 26 -59.09 -42.12 -31.67
N LYS A 27 -59.48 -40.86 -31.93
CA LYS A 27 -58.58 -39.74 -31.75
C LYS A 27 -58.01 -40.03 -30.38
N ALA A 28 -56.84 -40.66 -30.36
CA ALA A 28 -55.99 -40.64 -29.21
C ALA A 28 -55.84 -39.15 -29.06
N ASP A 29 -56.61 -38.57 -28.12
CA ASP A 29 -56.41 -37.21 -27.68
C ASP A 29 -54.90 -37.11 -27.62
N ALA A 30 -54.33 -36.31 -28.52
CA ALA A 30 -52.92 -36.09 -28.53
C ALA A 30 -52.70 -35.41 -27.18
N ALA A 31 -52.40 -36.21 -26.17
CA ALA A 31 -52.28 -35.78 -24.79
C ALA A 31 -51.39 -34.55 -24.89
N PRO A 32 -51.85 -33.36 -24.47
CA PRO A 32 -51.14 -32.13 -24.75
C PRO A 32 -49.73 -32.36 -24.27
N ARG A 33 -48.77 -32.48 -25.21
CA ARG A 33 -47.37 -32.76 -24.85
C ARG A 33 -47.07 -31.72 -23.80
N PRO A 34 -46.81 -32.09 -22.54
CA PRO A 34 -46.71 -31.11 -21.48
C PRO A 34 -45.60 -30.19 -21.96
N ARG A 35 -45.94 -28.93 -22.27
CA ARG A 35 -44.95 -27.92 -22.59
C ARG A 35 -44.04 -27.97 -21.39
N ARG A 36 -42.86 -28.58 -21.54
CA ARG A 36 -41.86 -28.65 -20.48
C ARG A 36 -41.56 -27.18 -20.22
N ARG A 37 -42.27 -26.59 -19.24
CA ARG A 37 -42.02 -25.24 -18.78
C ARG A 37 -40.53 -25.24 -18.55
N ARG A 38 -39.82 -24.42 -19.30
CA ARG A 38 -38.35 -24.43 -19.35
C ARG A 38 -37.94 -24.11 -17.91
N ARG A 39 -37.70 -25.14 -17.08
CA ARG A 39 -37.24 -25.00 -15.70
C ARG A 39 -35.76 -24.63 -15.68
N TRP A 40 -35.09 -24.81 -16.82
CA TRP A 40 -33.69 -24.46 -17.05
C TRP A 40 -33.33 -23.01 -16.69
N PRO A 41 -34.08 -21.95 -17.07
CA PRO A 41 -33.82 -20.59 -16.59
C PRO A 41 -33.89 -20.46 -15.05
N TRP A 42 -34.81 -21.17 -14.39
CA TRP A 42 -34.89 -21.16 -12.92
C TRP A 42 -33.74 -21.92 -12.27
N VAL A 43 -33.34 -23.06 -12.85
CA VAL A 43 -32.17 -23.83 -12.40
C VAL A 43 -30.91 -22.99 -12.58
N LEU A 44 -30.72 -22.34 -13.73
CA LEU A 44 -29.60 -21.43 -13.97
C LEU A 44 -29.60 -20.25 -13.00
N LEU A 45 -30.76 -19.66 -12.71
CA LEU A 45 -30.87 -18.57 -11.75
C LEU A 45 -30.49 -19.02 -10.34
N ILE A 46 -30.95 -20.20 -9.90
CA ILE A 46 -30.57 -20.77 -8.60
C ILE A 46 -29.06 -21.05 -8.55
N VAL A 47 -28.51 -21.66 -9.60
CA VAL A 47 -27.06 -21.94 -9.70
C VAL A 47 -26.26 -20.64 -9.65
N ALA A 48 -26.67 -19.61 -10.41
CA ALA A 48 -26.03 -18.30 -10.38
C ALA A 48 -26.08 -17.67 -9.00
N LEU A 49 -27.22 -17.77 -8.29
CA LEU A 49 -27.38 -17.25 -6.93
C LEU A 49 -26.49 -17.98 -5.91
N VAL A 50 -26.37 -19.30 -6.01
CA VAL A 50 -25.47 -20.09 -5.16
C VAL A 50 -24.01 -19.71 -5.40
N ILE A 51 -23.59 -19.57 -6.66
CA ILE A 51 -22.24 -19.11 -7.01
C ILE A 51 -21.97 -17.71 -6.45
N ALA A 52 -22.93 -16.79 -6.58
CA ALA A 52 -22.82 -15.45 -6.02
C ALA A 52 -22.69 -15.48 -4.48
N ALA A 53 -23.48 -16.31 -3.80
CA ALA A 53 -23.40 -16.47 -2.34
C ALA A 53 -22.04 -17.05 -1.90
N LEU A 54 -21.51 -18.03 -2.62
CA LEU A 54 -20.18 -18.59 -2.36
C LEU A 54 -19.08 -17.55 -2.59
N ALA A 55 -19.16 -16.75 -3.66
CA ALA A 55 -18.20 -15.69 -3.92
C ALA A 55 -18.18 -14.67 -2.77
N VAL A 56 -19.35 -14.26 -2.27
CA VAL A 56 -19.45 -13.35 -1.10
C VAL A 56 -18.88 -14.01 0.16
N ALA A 57 -19.20 -15.29 0.42
CA ALA A 57 -18.67 -16.00 1.58
C ALA A 57 -17.13 -16.12 1.54
N SER A 58 -16.57 -16.44 0.37
CA SER A 58 -15.12 -16.50 0.15
C SER A 58 -14.46 -15.14 0.37
N GLU A 59 -15.06 -14.06 -0.13
CA GLU A 59 -14.57 -12.69 0.07
C GLU A 59 -14.51 -12.32 1.55
N LEU A 60 -15.57 -12.61 2.30
CA LEU A 60 -15.62 -12.34 3.75
C LEU A 60 -14.59 -13.17 4.51
N LEU A 61 -14.40 -14.43 4.12
CA LEU A 61 -13.39 -15.30 4.75
C LEU A 61 -11.97 -14.81 4.43
N ALA A 62 -11.70 -14.40 3.19
CA ALA A 62 -10.40 -13.84 2.81
C ALA A 62 -10.10 -12.58 3.64
N ARG A 63 -11.04 -11.64 3.74
CA ARG A 63 -10.88 -10.41 4.52
C ARG A 63 -10.73 -10.68 6.03
N ALA A 64 -11.34 -11.75 6.55
CA ALA A 64 -11.18 -12.14 7.95
C ALA A 64 -9.82 -12.80 8.27
N LEU A 65 -9.25 -13.55 7.31
CA LEU A 65 -7.99 -14.30 7.52
C LEU A 65 -6.75 -13.50 7.13
N LEU A 66 -6.85 -12.60 6.16
CA LEU A 66 -5.73 -11.83 5.62
C LEU A 66 -4.91 -11.13 6.71
N PRO A 67 -5.50 -10.42 7.69
CA PRO A 67 -4.71 -9.71 8.70
C PRO A 67 -3.84 -10.64 9.53
N GLY A 68 -4.35 -11.82 9.90
CA GLY A 68 -3.59 -12.79 10.69
C GLY A 68 -2.39 -13.37 9.95
N ILE A 69 -2.54 -13.62 8.64
CA ILE A 69 -1.46 -14.16 7.80
C ILE A 69 -0.39 -13.10 7.57
N VAL A 70 -0.79 -11.91 7.13
CA VAL A 70 0.13 -10.81 6.82
C VAL A 70 0.88 -10.39 8.08
N ARG A 71 0.18 -10.22 9.21
CA ARG A 71 0.82 -9.91 10.50
C ARG A 71 1.86 -10.94 10.90
N GLY A 72 1.57 -12.24 10.75
CA GLY A 72 2.53 -13.30 11.04
C GLY A 72 3.81 -13.18 10.22
N ILE A 73 3.67 -12.93 8.91
CA ILE A 73 4.81 -12.76 8.00
C ILE A 73 5.64 -11.53 8.36
N VAL A 74 4.98 -10.39 8.61
CA VAL A 74 5.67 -9.13 8.95
C VAL A 74 6.41 -9.25 10.28
N ILE A 75 5.77 -9.82 11.30
CA ILE A 75 6.40 -10.06 12.61
C ILE A 75 7.63 -10.96 12.46
N GLU A 76 7.54 -12.03 11.68
CA GLU A 76 8.66 -12.95 11.47
C GLU A 76 9.80 -12.32 10.66
N GLN A 77 9.49 -11.61 9.57
CA GLN A 77 10.52 -11.03 8.69
C GLN A 77 11.23 -9.83 9.30
N LEU A 78 10.54 -9.05 10.13
CA LEU A 78 11.08 -7.86 10.78
C LEU A 78 11.52 -8.12 12.24
N ASP A 79 11.48 -9.39 12.68
CA ASP A 79 11.82 -9.82 14.05
C ASP A 79 11.10 -9.00 15.14
N LEU A 80 9.81 -8.74 14.92
CA LEU A 80 8.99 -7.93 15.84
C LEU A 80 8.48 -8.79 17.01
N PRO A 81 8.11 -8.16 18.15
CA PRO A 81 7.44 -8.86 19.24
C PRO A 81 6.13 -9.51 18.78
N ALA A 82 5.85 -10.72 19.27
CA ALA A 82 4.66 -11.48 18.85
C ALA A 82 3.33 -10.80 19.23
N ASP A 83 3.34 -9.91 20.23
CA ASP A 83 2.21 -9.11 20.68
C ASP A 83 2.05 -7.79 19.93
N GLN A 84 2.96 -7.45 19.00
CA GLN A 84 2.92 -6.22 18.20
C GLN A 84 1.58 -6.06 17.49
N GLN A 85 0.85 -4.98 17.81
CA GLN A 85 -0.41 -4.64 17.16
C GLN A 85 -0.11 -4.07 15.77
N LEU A 86 -0.61 -4.75 14.74
CA LEU A 86 -0.46 -4.37 13.34
C LEU A 86 -1.83 -4.52 12.68
N ASP A 87 -2.38 -3.41 12.22
CA ASP A 87 -3.59 -3.37 11.44
C ASP A 87 -3.24 -3.58 9.97
N VAL A 88 -4.07 -4.38 9.29
CA VAL A 88 -3.86 -4.76 7.90
C VAL A 88 -5.19 -4.63 7.17
N ASP A 89 -5.22 -3.79 6.14
CA ASP A 89 -6.36 -3.64 5.25
C ASP A 89 -5.95 -3.87 3.79
N ALA A 90 -6.85 -4.44 3.00
CA ALA A 90 -6.66 -4.60 1.58
C ALA A 90 -7.88 -4.09 0.83
N SER A 91 -7.61 -3.25 -0.16
CA SER A 91 -8.65 -2.57 -0.93
C SER A 91 -9.29 -3.48 -1.96
N GLY A 92 -10.55 -3.17 -2.30
CA GLY A 92 -11.29 -3.84 -3.35
C GLY A 92 -11.83 -5.21 -2.96
N ILE A 93 -12.14 -6.02 -3.99
CA ILE A 93 -12.62 -7.40 -3.86
C ILE A 93 -11.42 -8.33 -3.96
N LEU A 94 -11.14 -9.09 -2.91
CA LEU A 94 -9.95 -9.93 -2.79
C LEU A 94 -10.00 -11.15 -3.70
N ILE A 95 -11.12 -11.85 -3.82
CA ILE A 95 -11.16 -13.14 -4.55
C ILE A 95 -10.71 -13.03 -6.03
N PRO A 96 -11.21 -12.07 -6.84
CA PRO A 96 -10.73 -11.89 -8.22
C PRO A 96 -9.23 -11.56 -8.27
N GLN A 97 -8.75 -10.76 -7.33
CA GLN A 97 -7.34 -10.37 -7.21
C GLN A 97 -6.45 -11.58 -6.88
N LEU A 98 -6.84 -12.40 -5.89
CA LEU A 98 -6.17 -13.65 -5.54
C LEU A 98 -6.11 -14.63 -6.73
N ILE A 99 -7.19 -14.73 -7.51
CA ILE A 99 -7.23 -15.55 -8.73
C ILE A 99 -6.27 -15.00 -9.80
N SER A 100 -6.19 -13.67 -9.94
CA SER A 100 -5.23 -13.03 -10.85
C SER A 100 -3.79 -13.13 -10.37
N GLY A 101 -3.55 -13.53 -9.12
CA GLY A 101 -2.23 -13.65 -8.51
C GLY A 101 -1.60 -12.33 -8.08
N ARG A 102 -2.38 -11.24 -7.98
CA ARG A 102 -1.89 -9.90 -7.62
C ARG A 102 -2.90 -9.16 -6.74
N LEU A 103 -2.42 -8.46 -5.71
CA LEU A 103 -3.21 -7.53 -4.91
C LEU A 103 -2.98 -6.09 -5.39
N ASP A 104 -4.05 -5.32 -5.49
CA ASP A 104 -3.97 -3.94 -5.97
C ASP A 104 -3.38 -2.99 -4.92
N SER A 105 -3.80 -3.11 -3.66
CA SER A 105 -3.18 -2.38 -2.54
C SER A 105 -3.29 -3.13 -1.21
N LEU A 106 -2.27 -2.97 -0.38
CA LEU A 106 -2.23 -3.44 1.00
C LEU A 106 -1.79 -2.29 1.90
N HIS A 107 -2.62 -1.96 2.88
CA HIS A 107 -2.37 -0.96 3.90
C HIS A 107 -1.99 -1.64 5.21
N LEU A 108 -0.93 -1.14 5.83
CA LEU A 108 -0.32 -1.66 7.04
C LEU A 108 -0.12 -0.49 7.99
N SER A 109 -0.71 -0.54 9.18
CA SER A 109 -0.54 0.55 10.15
C SER A 109 -0.32 0.03 11.57
N THR A 110 0.46 0.77 12.34
CA THR A 110 0.71 0.51 13.75
C THR A 110 0.96 1.80 14.51
N ASP A 111 0.41 1.91 15.72
CA ASP A 111 0.57 3.09 16.57
C ASP A 111 1.96 3.17 17.22
N ALA A 112 2.65 2.04 17.37
CA ALA A 112 3.97 1.99 17.97
C ALA A 112 4.71 0.72 17.56
N VAL A 113 5.84 0.87 16.88
CA VAL A 113 6.79 -0.20 16.60
C VAL A 113 8.20 0.29 16.90
N THR A 114 9.01 -0.55 17.54
CA THR A 114 10.42 -0.24 17.83
C THR A 114 11.32 -0.86 16.77
N LEU A 115 12.03 -0.01 16.02
CA LEU A 115 12.99 -0.40 14.99
C LEU A 115 14.35 0.22 15.34
N GLN A 116 15.39 -0.61 15.47
CA GLN A 116 16.76 -0.15 15.79
C GLN A 116 16.82 0.75 17.05
N GLY A 117 15.95 0.51 18.04
CA GLY A 117 15.91 1.29 19.29
C GLY A 117 15.09 2.58 19.23
N ILE A 118 14.50 2.92 18.08
CA ILE A 118 13.59 4.06 17.92
C ILE A 118 12.15 3.54 17.84
N THR A 119 11.26 4.10 18.65
CA THR A 119 9.84 3.75 18.64
C THR A 119 9.05 4.83 17.91
N GLY A 120 8.14 4.43 17.03
CA GLY A 120 7.26 5.36 16.31
C GLY A 120 6.03 4.68 15.74
N ALA A 121 5.04 5.48 15.35
CA ALA A 121 3.91 5.02 14.57
C ALA A 121 4.33 4.89 13.11
N VAL A 122 3.83 3.87 12.42
CA VAL A 122 4.16 3.58 11.02
C VAL A 122 2.86 3.31 10.28
N ASP A 123 2.71 3.93 9.12
CA ASP A 123 1.61 3.74 8.17
C ASP A 123 2.22 3.50 6.79
N VAL A 124 1.90 2.39 6.14
CA VAL A 124 2.47 1.99 4.86
C VAL A 124 1.38 1.49 3.93
N THR A 125 1.39 1.97 2.69
CA THR A 125 0.54 1.49 1.61
C THR A 125 1.41 0.94 0.49
N ALA A 126 1.37 -0.38 0.28
CA ALA A 126 2.00 -1.03 -0.87
C ALA A 126 0.98 -1.25 -1.99
N THR A 127 1.42 -1.15 -3.25
CA THR A 127 0.54 -1.29 -4.42
C THR A 127 1.07 -2.30 -5.43
N GLY A 128 0.14 -2.96 -6.13
CA GLY A 128 0.43 -3.93 -7.20
C GLY A 128 1.27 -5.13 -6.75
N ILE A 129 0.94 -5.72 -5.60
CA ILE A 129 1.73 -6.75 -4.93
C ILE A 129 1.52 -8.12 -5.61
N PRO A 130 2.55 -8.77 -6.18
CA PRO A 130 2.43 -10.10 -6.75
C PRO A 130 2.45 -11.17 -5.65
N LEU A 131 1.47 -12.09 -5.68
CA LEU A 131 1.31 -13.13 -4.66
C LEU A 131 2.29 -14.31 -4.82
N GLN A 132 2.92 -14.43 -5.98
CA GLN A 132 3.86 -15.50 -6.31
C GLN A 132 5.32 -15.00 -6.38
N GLY A 133 5.58 -13.83 -5.77
CA GLY A 133 6.86 -13.14 -5.88
C GLY A 133 6.98 -12.31 -7.17
N GLY A 134 7.86 -11.32 -7.13
CA GLY A 134 8.05 -10.36 -8.21
C GLY A 134 8.12 -8.92 -7.70
N GLU A 135 8.26 -8.00 -8.64
CA GLU A 135 8.30 -6.57 -8.41
C GLU A 135 6.92 -6.03 -8.00
N LEU A 136 6.91 -5.14 -7.01
CA LEU A 136 5.74 -4.36 -6.62
C LEU A 136 5.56 -3.18 -7.59
N ALA A 137 4.38 -2.56 -7.64
CA ALA A 137 4.28 -1.29 -8.37
C ALA A 137 5.00 -0.15 -7.62
N GLY A 138 4.96 -0.19 -6.29
CA GLY A 138 5.60 0.77 -5.38
C GLY A 138 4.97 0.70 -3.99
N ALA A 139 5.53 1.43 -3.03
CA ALA A 139 4.88 1.65 -1.75
C ALA A 139 5.18 3.05 -1.23
N ASP A 140 4.23 3.61 -0.49
CA ASP A 140 4.35 4.88 0.22
C ASP A 140 4.28 4.59 1.72
N GLY A 141 5.05 5.30 2.53
CA GLY A 141 5.03 5.15 3.98
C GLY A 141 5.18 6.46 4.72
N THR A 142 4.52 6.56 5.86
CA THR A 142 4.63 7.67 6.81
C THR A 142 5.07 7.12 8.16
N ILE A 143 6.10 7.72 8.74
CA ILE A 143 6.61 7.39 10.08
C ILE A 143 6.37 8.62 10.97
N ARG A 144 5.80 8.41 12.16
CA ARG A 144 5.63 9.46 13.17
C ARG A 144 6.44 9.15 14.41
N ILE A 145 7.25 10.11 14.84
CA ILE A 145 8.18 9.95 15.95
C ILE A 145 8.02 11.14 16.90
N ASP A 146 7.91 10.87 18.20
CA ASP A 146 7.83 11.93 19.21
C ASP A 146 9.20 12.58 19.51
N GLU A 147 9.18 13.69 20.25
CA GLU A 147 10.37 14.47 20.65
C GLU A 147 11.45 13.64 21.34
N SER A 148 11.05 12.69 22.21
CA SER A 148 11.98 11.89 23.01
C SER A 148 12.70 10.85 22.15
N GLN A 149 11.98 10.27 21.21
CA GLN A 149 12.51 9.30 20.25
C GLN A 149 13.41 10.02 19.23
N PHE A 150 13.02 11.21 18.78
CA PHE A 150 13.86 12.04 17.90
C PHE A 150 15.15 12.50 18.61
N THR A 151 15.07 12.89 19.89
CA THR A 151 16.25 13.22 20.70
C THR A 151 17.18 12.02 20.80
N THR A 152 16.64 10.82 20.99
CA THR A 152 17.42 9.56 21.05
C THR A 152 18.12 9.28 19.72
N LEU A 153 17.44 9.53 18.60
CA LEU A 153 18.02 9.41 17.26
C LEU A 153 19.20 10.37 17.08
N LEU A 154 19.06 11.63 17.50
CA LEU A 154 20.16 12.61 17.43
C LEU A 154 21.30 12.30 18.40
N ALA A 155 21.02 11.71 19.57
CA ALA A 155 22.05 11.33 20.54
C ALA A 155 23.03 10.26 20.01
N SER A 156 22.64 9.52 18.95
CA SER A 156 23.53 8.60 18.24
C SER A 156 24.56 9.31 17.33
N SER A 157 24.40 10.62 17.12
CA SER A 157 25.33 11.47 16.39
C SER A 157 26.33 12.15 17.32
N ASP A 158 27.46 12.62 16.79
CA ASP A 158 28.47 13.39 17.55
C ASP A 158 28.03 14.86 17.85
N LEU A 159 26.74 15.18 17.71
CA LEU A 159 26.22 16.53 17.95
C LEU A 159 25.98 16.76 19.45
N PRO A 160 26.33 17.94 20.00
CA PRO A 160 26.10 18.29 21.40
C PRO A 160 24.63 18.69 21.63
N VAL A 161 23.73 17.73 21.48
CA VAL A 161 22.28 17.90 21.64
C VAL A 161 21.85 17.35 23.00
N ASP A 162 21.27 18.20 23.83
CA ASP A 162 20.74 17.83 25.14
C ASP A 162 19.23 17.52 25.07
N SER A 163 18.49 18.22 24.20
CA SER A 163 17.04 18.02 24.04
C SER A 163 16.54 18.55 22.70
N VAL A 164 15.39 18.03 22.27
CA VAL A 164 14.61 18.52 21.14
C VAL A 164 13.19 18.82 21.60
N SER A 165 12.63 19.93 21.12
CA SER A 165 11.21 20.27 21.31
C SER A 165 10.57 20.63 19.98
N PHE A 166 9.31 20.26 19.80
CA PHE A 166 8.51 20.50 18.61
C PHE A 166 7.49 21.60 18.86
N ASP A 167 7.46 22.59 17.97
CA ASP A 167 6.48 23.67 17.94
C ASP A 167 6.13 23.95 16.49
N ALA A 168 5.18 23.15 15.97
CA ALA A 168 4.86 23.09 14.55
C ALA A 168 4.70 24.50 13.92
N PRO A 169 5.37 24.78 12.79
CA PRO A 169 6.08 23.82 11.91
C PRO A 169 7.56 23.60 12.28
N ASP A 170 8.03 24.16 13.39
CA ASP A 170 9.45 24.22 13.72
C ASP A 170 9.86 23.16 14.75
N ALA A 171 11.13 22.78 14.70
CA ALA A 171 11.81 22.02 15.75
C ALA A 171 12.91 22.87 16.37
N THR A 172 13.01 22.85 17.69
CA THR A 172 14.09 23.51 18.43
C THR A 172 15.01 22.46 19.03
N VAL A 173 16.28 22.50 18.62
CA VAL A 173 17.35 21.67 19.17
C VAL A 173 18.12 22.49 20.19
N ALA A 174 18.21 22.02 21.42
CA ALA A 174 18.91 22.70 22.50
C ALA A 174 20.11 21.87 22.99
N GLY A 175 21.17 22.57 23.35
CA GLY A 175 22.42 21.98 23.82
C GLY A 175 23.26 22.98 24.62
N SER A 176 24.48 22.60 24.93
CA SER A 176 25.42 23.46 25.63
C SER A 176 26.84 23.34 25.06
N VAL A 177 27.54 24.48 25.02
CA VAL A 177 28.93 24.56 24.59
C VAL A 177 29.81 25.09 25.71
N ASN A 178 30.98 24.50 25.89
CA ASN A 178 31.94 24.94 26.91
C ASN A 178 32.83 26.06 26.36
N VAL A 179 32.72 27.24 26.96
CA VAL A 179 33.55 28.42 26.64
C VAL A 179 34.29 28.82 27.90
N LEU A 180 35.63 28.69 27.90
CA LEU A 180 36.49 29.01 29.06
C LEU A 180 36.08 28.28 30.35
N GLY A 181 35.57 27.04 30.23
CA GLY A 181 35.11 26.24 31.36
C GLY A 181 33.70 26.56 31.87
N LEU A 182 32.97 27.46 31.20
CA LEU A 182 31.56 27.77 31.46
C LEU A 182 30.68 27.11 30.40
N ALA A 183 29.63 26.41 30.84
CA ALA A 183 28.61 25.86 29.94
C ALA A 183 27.65 26.98 29.51
N VAL A 184 27.71 27.35 28.23
CA VAL A 184 26.83 28.35 27.62
C VAL A 184 25.69 27.61 26.91
N PRO A 185 24.42 27.83 27.29
CA PRO A 185 23.30 27.19 26.62
C PRO A 185 23.11 27.78 25.22
N ILE A 186 22.88 26.90 24.26
CA ILE A 186 22.56 27.23 22.88
C ILE A 186 21.27 26.54 22.47
N SER A 187 20.44 27.19 21.66
CA SER A 187 19.35 26.52 20.98
C SER A 187 19.16 27.04 19.57
N LEU A 188 18.79 26.14 18.67
CA LEU A 188 18.59 26.42 17.26
C LEU A 188 17.19 25.93 16.86
N THR A 189 16.34 26.86 16.47
CA THR A 189 15.02 26.59 15.89
C THR A 189 15.15 26.52 14.38
N LEU A 190 14.66 25.43 13.80
CA LEU A 190 14.73 25.09 12.38
C LEU A 190 13.34 24.67 11.90
N THR A 191 12.99 25.03 10.67
CA THR A 191 11.89 24.39 9.95
C THR A 191 12.47 23.24 9.12
N PRO A 192 12.15 21.98 9.43
CA PRO A 192 12.61 20.85 8.63
C PRO A 192 11.77 20.73 7.35
N GLY A 193 12.38 20.11 6.34
CA GLY A 193 11.80 19.87 5.03
C GLY A 193 12.62 18.85 4.26
N VAL A 194 12.25 18.64 3.00
CA VAL A 194 12.93 17.72 2.10
C VAL A 194 13.10 18.38 0.74
N ALA A 195 14.31 18.27 0.19
CA ALA A 195 14.63 18.76 -1.14
C ALA A 195 15.48 17.72 -1.87
N GLU A 196 14.99 17.23 -3.01
CA GLU A 196 15.72 16.25 -3.85
C GLU A 196 16.10 14.95 -3.11
N GLY A 197 15.31 14.53 -2.11
CA GLY A 197 15.58 13.35 -1.28
C GLY A 197 16.53 13.61 -0.09
N ASP A 198 17.08 14.81 0.01
CA ASP A 198 17.89 15.25 1.14
C ASP A 198 17.03 15.94 2.20
N VAL A 199 17.49 15.88 3.46
CA VAL A 199 16.88 16.66 4.54
C VAL A 199 17.28 18.12 4.36
N GLU A 200 16.29 19.00 4.25
CA GLU A 200 16.49 20.44 4.20
C GLU A 200 16.13 21.05 5.56
N LEU A 201 17.06 21.79 6.15
CA LEU A 201 16.87 22.47 7.43
C LEU A 201 16.96 23.98 7.22
N THR A 202 15.85 24.68 7.43
CA THR A 202 15.78 26.14 7.28
C THR A 202 15.92 26.81 8.65
N PRO A 203 17.00 27.58 8.92
CA PRO A 203 17.16 28.25 10.19
C PRO A 203 16.11 29.35 10.42
N VAL A 204 15.47 29.31 11.58
CA VAL A 204 14.48 30.32 12.00
C VAL A 204 15.07 31.23 13.08
N ARG A 205 15.67 30.64 14.12
CA ARG A 205 16.15 31.38 15.29
C ARG A 205 17.32 30.67 15.95
N LEU A 206 18.33 31.45 16.35
CA LEU A 206 19.43 31.01 17.20
C LEU A 206 19.34 31.71 18.54
N THR A 207 19.45 30.98 19.64
CA THR A 207 19.56 31.53 21.00
C THR A 207 20.91 31.16 21.59
N VAL A 208 21.61 32.13 22.17
CA VAL A 208 22.91 31.93 22.83
C VAL A 208 22.90 32.63 24.18
N GLY A 209 23.07 31.89 25.27
CA GLY A 209 23.09 32.46 26.63
C GLY A 209 21.80 33.21 26.98
N GLY A 210 20.65 32.81 26.41
CA GLY A 210 19.34 33.45 26.60
C GLY A 210 19.08 34.65 25.68
N LEU A 211 20.02 35.04 24.82
CA LEU A 211 19.82 36.07 23.80
C LEU A 211 19.35 35.41 22.50
N ALA A 212 18.14 35.73 22.06
CA ALA A 212 17.56 35.23 20.82
C ALA A 212 17.90 36.15 19.64
N VAL A 213 18.25 35.54 18.52
CA VAL A 213 18.54 36.20 17.26
C VAL A 213 17.78 35.48 16.14
N ASP A 214 16.84 36.17 15.51
CA ASP A 214 16.07 35.61 14.39
C ASP A 214 16.91 35.63 13.10
N ALA A 215 16.79 34.58 12.28
CA ALA A 215 17.50 34.47 11.02
C ALA A 215 17.26 35.69 10.10
N SER A 216 16.01 36.18 10.01
CA SER A 216 15.67 37.36 9.22
C SER A 216 16.42 38.63 9.65
N GLN A 217 16.71 38.77 10.95
CA GLN A 217 17.50 39.88 11.49
C GLN A 217 18.98 39.72 11.16
N VAL A 218 19.51 38.48 11.22
CA VAL A 218 20.90 38.18 10.87
C VAL A 218 21.17 38.46 9.39
N GLY A 219 20.31 37.96 8.50
CA GLY A 219 20.45 38.15 7.06
C GLY A 219 20.49 39.62 6.66
N SER A 220 19.56 40.42 7.20
CA SER A 220 19.49 41.86 6.92
C SER A 220 20.62 42.68 7.57
N SER A 221 21.10 42.27 8.75
CA SER A 221 22.10 43.05 9.51
C SER A 221 23.55 42.77 9.11
N LEU A 222 23.85 41.56 8.63
CA LEU A 222 25.21 41.11 8.30
C LEU A 222 25.48 41.02 6.79
N GLY A 223 24.51 41.40 5.95
CA GLY A 223 24.60 41.34 4.49
C GLY A 223 24.86 39.92 3.99
N SER A 224 25.77 39.77 3.01
CA SER A 224 26.07 38.46 2.38
C SER A 224 26.66 37.40 3.32
N VAL A 225 27.18 37.79 4.48
CA VAL A 225 27.59 36.83 5.52
C VAL A 225 26.37 36.32 6.29
N GLY A 226 25.41 37.20 6.59
CA GLY A 226 24.17 36.81 7.23
C GLY A 226 23.32 35.91 6.35
N GLU A 227 23.21 36.23 5.06
CA GLU A 227 22.44 35.43 4.09
C GLU A 227 22.92 33.97 4.05
N ARG A 228 24.24 33.73 4.02
CA ARG A 228 24.80 32.37 4.06
C ARG A 228 24.57 31.63 5.37
N LEU A 229 24.46 32.35 6.50
CA LEU A 229 24.19 31.74 7.80
C LEU A 229 22.71 31.35 7.96
N THR A 230 21.84 31.96 7.16
CA THR A 230 20.38 31.76 7.22
C THR A 230 19.86 30.92 6.04
N GLU A 231 20.75 30.51 5.15
CA GLU A 231 20.42 29.72 3.99
C GLU A 231 20.02 28.29 4.41
N PRO A 232 18.98 27.69 3.79
CA PRO A 232 18.62 26.31 4.04
C PRO A 232 19.82 25.38 3.85
N GLN A 233 20.06 24.52 4.83
CA GLN A 233 21.14 23.54 4.79
C GLN A 233 20.58 22.21 4.32
N ARG A 234 21.20 21.63 3.29
CA ARG A 234 20.84 20.30 2.79
C ARG A 234 21.79 19.26 3.37
N ILE A 235 21.22 18.22 3.95
CA ILE A 235 21.94 17.11 4.56
C ILE A 235 21.54 15.84 3.82
N CYS A 236 22.52 15.25 3.13
CA CYS A 236 22.32 13.94 2.53
C CYS A 236 22.24 12.85 3.61
N ILE A 237 21.18 12.06 3.53
CA ILE A 237 20.93 10.90 4.40
C ILE A 237 20.86 9.58 3.63
N ALA A 238 21.18 9.59 2.33
CA ALA A 238 21.10 8.42 1.46
C ALA A 238 21.95 7.25 1.97
N ASP A 239 23.05 7.50 2.67
CA ASP A 239 23.90 6.47 3.27
C ASP A 239 23.33 5.83 4.56
N GLN A 240 22.20 6.34 5.05
CA GLN A 240 21.45 5.77 6.17
C GLN A 240 20.20 5.01 5.71
N LEU A 241 19.79 5.18 4.46
CA LEU A 241 18.62 4.54 3.89
C LEU A 241 19.01 3.52 2.82
N PRO A 242 18.27 2.42 2.64
CA PRO A 242 18.38 1.59 1.46
C PRO A 242 18.16 2.41 0.18
N ALA A 243 18.86 2.07 -0.90
CA ALA A 243 18.80 2.80 -2.17
C ALA A 243 17.41 2.75 -2.85
N GLY A 244 16.56 1.80 -2.48
CA GLY A 244 15.16 1.73 -2.92
C GLY A 244 14.20 2.65 -2.15
N LEU A 245 14.67 3.35 -1.11
CA LEU A 245 13.85 4.27 -0.30
C LEU A 245 14.24 5.71 -0.62
N THR A 246 13.25 6.56 -0.83
CA THR A 246 13.44 8.00 -1.05
C THR A 246 12.64 8.78 -0.02
N LEU A 247 13.30 9.66 0.72
CA LEU A 247 12.62 10.60 1.60
C LEU A 247 11.88 11.62 0.73
N THR A 248 10.58 11.79 0.94
CA THR A 248 9.73 12.71 0.17
C THR A 248 9.18 13.85 1.02
N GLY A 249 9.08 13.64 2.33
CA GLY A 249 8.56 14.63 3.27
C GLY A 249 9.19 14.52 4.66
N LEU A 250 9.37 15.67 5.30
CA LEU A 250 9.74 15.79 6.70
C LEU A 250 9.10 17.06 7.24
N ALA A 251 8.22 16.92 8.22
CA ALA A 251 7.52 18.04 8.83
C ALA A 251 7.32 17.82 10.33
N ILE A 252 7.09 18.90 11.06
CA ILE A 252 6.64 18.84 12.45
C ILE A 252 5.14 19.10 12.48
N GLU A 253 4.38 18.13 12.99
CA GLU A 253 2.93 18.21 13.14
C GLU A 253 2.56 18.00 14.62
N GLY A 254 2.08 19.07 15.26
CA GLY A 254 1.79 19.02 16.70
C GLY A 254 3.05 18.70 17.51
N SER A 255 3.07 17.51 18.12
CA SER A 255 4.17 17.00 18.93
C SER A 255 4.93 15.83 18.29
N GLU A 256 4.81 15.67 16.97
CA GLU A 256 5.44 14.57 16.23
C GLU A 256 6.22 15.09 15.03
N ALA A 257 7.35 14.45 14.74
CA ALA A 257 8.02 14.53 13.46
C ALA A 257 7.38 13.51 12.51
N VAL A 258 6.82 14.00 11.40
CA VAL A 258 6.18 13.20 10.35
C VAL A 258 7.15 13.08 9.18
N ILE A 259 7.49 11.84 8.83
CA ILE A 259 8.50 11.48 7.84
C ILE A 259 7.80 10.67 6.74
N ASP A 260 7.79 11.18 5.51
CA ASP A 260 7.18 10.52 4.36
C ASP A 260 8.26 9.92 3.46
N ILE A 261 8.04 8.67 3.04
CA ILE A 261 8.99 7.85 2.29
C ILE A 261 8.27 7.23 1.09
N ASP A 262 8.89 7.33 -0.09
CA ASP A 262 8.55 6.54 -1.27
C ASP A 262 9.47 5.33 -1.38
N VAL A 263 8.92 4.20 -1.80
CA VAL A 263 9.62 2.93 -1.95
C VAL A 263 9.50 2.43 -3.37
N ASN A 264 10.66 2.25 -4.02
CA ASN A 264 10.76 1.64 -5.32
C ASN A 264 10.32 0.17 -5.26
N GLY A 265 9.28 -0.19 -6.02
CA GLY A 265 8.71 -1.53 -6.00
C GLY A 265 9.66 -2.66 -6.44
N ALA A 266 10.71 -2.33 -7.20
CA ALA A 266 11.76 -3.28 -7.57
C ALA A 266 12.58 -3.76 -6.36
N ILE A 267 12.51 -3.09 -5.20
CA ILE A 267 13.20 -3.49 -3.96
C ILE A 267 12.85 -4.91 -3.52
N ALA A 268 11.67 -5.41 -3.90
CA ALA A 268 11.24 -6.77 -3.61
C ALA A 268 12.06 -7.85 -4.36
N THR A 269 12.75 -7.47 -5.43
CA THR A 269 13.48 -8.40 -6.32
C THR A 269 14.93 -8.00 -6.57
N ASP A 270 15.28 -6.73 -6.42
CA ASP A 270 16.62 -6.21 -6.67
C ASP A 270 17.38 -6.01 -5.35
N PRO A 271 18.37 -6.87 -5.03
CA PRO A 271 19.15 -6.73 -3.80
C PRO A 271 19.97 -5.45 -3.75
N ALA A 272 20.30 -4.81 -4.88
CA ALA A 272 21.04 -3.56 -4.87
C ALA A 272 20.22 -2.41 -4.26
N LEU A 273 18.89 -2.49 -4.32
CA LEU A 273 17.99 -1.51 -3.69
C LEU A 273 17.87 -1.69 -2.16
N LEU A 274 18.33 -2.83 -1.62
CA LEU A 274 18.43 -3.07 -0.19
C LEU A 274 19.76 -2.55 0.41
N GLU A 275 20.77 -2.35 -0.44
CA GLU A 275 22.03 -1.73 -0.02
C GLU A 275 21.84 -0.25 0.29
N LYS A 276 22.66 0.30 1.19
CA LYS A 276 22.62 1.72 1.52
C LYS A 276 22.94 2.59 0.30
N GLY A 277 22.24 3.71 0.18
CA GLY A 277 22.53 4.73 -0.82
C GLY A 277 23.89 5.42 -0.59
N VAL A 278 24.19 6.43 -1.42
CA VAL A 278 25.49 7.10 -1.42
C VAL A 278 25.31 8.61 -1.29
N CYS A 279 26.00 9.21 -0.32
CA CYS A 279 26.16 10.65 -0.25
C CYS A 279 27.45 11.09 -0.96
N PRO A 280 27.38 11.88 -2.04
CA PRO A 280 28.56 12.32 -2.75
C PRO A 280 29.40 13.29 -1.89
N GLY A 281 30.71 13.04 -1.79
CA GLY A 281 31.66 13.99 -1.20
C GLY A 281 31.87 13.91 0.32
N ARG A 282 31.64 12.74 0.94
CA ARG A 282 32.17 12.48 2.29
C ARG A 282 33.66 12.12 2.25
#